data_AF-A0AAW1H0D6-F1
#
_entry.id   AF-A0AAW1H0D6-F1
#
_cell.length_a   1.000
_cell.length_b   1.000
_cell.length_c   1.000
_cell.angle_alpha   90.00
_cell.angle_beta   90.00
_cell.angle_gamma   90.00
#
_symmetry.space_group_name_H-M   'P 1'
#
loop_
_entity.id
_entity.type
_entity.pdbx_description
1 polymer ?
#
loop_
_entity_poly.entity_id
_entity_poly.type
_entity_poly.pdbx_seq_one_letter_code
_entity_poly.pdbx_strand_id
1 'polypeptide(L)'
;MAATPPSTEQTTATSTTSDGPVLSVITKRLRALRKMLNRIHQMEDSLSHGKTQNSEQLDVLRSKPAVVTLIDELEKLRAPLSAAVEEELSLALATIHEPRESSKTVEEIDNDVVIGIENSDGNNDDRSSNVVEDLVKLMYFGSLFDVKLVQDLLRPLKEV
;
A
#
# COMPACT_ATOMS: atom_id res chain seq x y z
N MET A 1 -53.45 -3.32 23.77
CA MET A 1 -52.08 -3.68 24.21
C MET A 1 -51.61 -4.84 23.34
N ALA A 2 -50.76 -4.58 22.36
CA ALA A 2 -50.04 -5.60 21.60
C ALA A 2 -48.69 -4.99 21.20
N ALA A 3 -47.62 -5.56 21.73
CA ALA A 3 -46.25 -5.13 21.55
C ALA A 3 -45.66 -5.77 20.28
N THR A 4 -44.97 -4.98 19.46
CA THR A 4 -44.07 -5.49 18.42
C THR A 4 -42.72 -4.75 18.57
N PRO A 5 -41.60 -5.45 18.80
CA PRO A 5 -40.25 -4.86 18.91
C PRO A 5 -39.56 -4.74 17.53
N PRO A 6 -38.38 -4.08 17.44
CA PRO A 6 -38.00 -3.22 16.33
C PRO A 6 -37.21 -3.92 15.21
N SER A 7 -37.43 -3.46 13.97
CA SER A 7 -36.58 -3.78 12.83
C SER A 7 -35.16 -3.27 13.06
N THR A 8 -34.25 -4.22 13.00
CA THR A 8 -32.81 -4.08 13.11
C THR A 8 -32.28 -3.40 11.85
N GLU A 9 -32.13 -2.08 11.86
CA GLU A 9 -31.32 -1.40 10.85
C GLU A 9 -29.85 -1.53 11.23
N GLN A 10 -29.21 -2.36 10.41
CA GLN A 10 -27.85 -2.81 10.44
C GLN A 10 -26.89 -1.61 10.44
N THR A 11 -26.31 -1.33 11.60
CA THR A 11 -25.10 -0.52 11.73
C THR A 11 -23.98 -1.26 10.99
N THR A 12 -23.69 -0.87 9.76
CA THR A 12 -22.41 -1.18 9.10
C THR A 12 -21.31 -0.42 9.84
N ALA A 13 -20.91 -0.96 10.99
CA ALA A 13 -19.68 -0.61 11.67
C ALA A 13 -18.53 -1.15 10.80
N THR A 14 -18.02 -0.32 9.91
CA THR A 14 -16.73 -0.57 9.29
C THR A 14 -15.68 -0.52 10.40
N SER A 15 -15.19 -1.68 10.80
CA SER A 15 -14.04 -1.84 11.68
C SER A 15 -12.80 -1.20 11.04
N THR A 16 -12.52 0.06 11.36
CA THR A 16 -11.39 0.83 10.80
C THR A 16 -10.08 0.63 11.55
N THR A 17 -9.93 -0.44 12.35
CA THR A 17 -8.77 -0.65 13.22
C THR A 17 -7.75 -1.65 12.70
N SER A 18 -7.91 -2.22 11.49
CA SER A 18 -6.92 -3.13 10.90
C SER A 18 -6.64 -2.90 9.40
N ASP A 19 -7.15 -1.81 8.81
CA ASP A 19 -6.87 -1.49 7.40
C ASP A 19 -5.43 -0.99 7.29
N GLY A 20 -4.56 -1.80 6.66
CA GLY A 20 -3.15 -1.47 6.41
C GLY A 20 -2.97 -0.12 5.68
N PRO A 21 -1.73 0.38 5.54
CA PRO A 21 -1.46 1.74 5.04
C PRO A 21 -2.18 2.08 3.72
N VAL A 22 -2.27 1.13 2.80
CA VAL A 22 -2.95 1.27 1.51
C VAL A 22 -4.44 1.56 1.69
N LEU A 23 -5.15 0.71 2.44
CA LEU A 23 -6.59 0.85 2.69
C LEU A 23 -6.92 2.07 3.55
N SER A 24 -6.00 2.50 4.42
CA SER A 24 -6.14 3.76 5.18
C SER A 24 -6.20 4.98 4.28
N VAL A 25 -5.37 5.06 3.23
CA VAL A 25 -5.38 6.16 2.26
C VAL A 25 -6.70 6.20 1.50
N ILE A 26 -7.18 5.05 1.01
CA ILE A 26 -8.47 4.93 0.32
C ILE A 26 -9.61 5.39 1.22
N THR A 27 -9.63 4.94 2.48
CA THR A 27 -10.66 5.31 3.46
C THR A 27 -10.65 6.81 3.75
N LYS A 28 -9.47 7.41 3.90
CA LYS A 28 -9.34 8.87 4.09
C LYS A 28 -9.85 9.64 2.87
N ARG A 29 -9.52 9.19 1.66
CA ARG A 29 -9.97 9.82 0.42
C ARG A 29 -11.48 9.72 0.26
N LEU A 30 -12.07 8.54 0.49
CA LEU A 30 -13.52 8.33 0.48
C LEU A 30 -14.23 9.24 1.49
N ARG A 31 -13.71 9.36 2.71
CA ARG A 31 -14.28 10.25 3.73
C ARG A 31 -14.27 11.71 3.26
N ALA A 32 -13.16 12.17 2.68
CA ALA A 32 -13.05 13.54 2.18
C ALA A 32 -14.02 13.81 1.02
N LEU A 33 -14.12 12.88 0.06
CA LEU A 33 -15.04 13.00 -1.08
C LEU A 33 -16.51 12.98 -0.64
N ARG A 34 -16.88 12.08 0.28
CA ARG A 34 -18.25 12.06 0.87
C ARG A 34 -18.56 13.37 1.61
N LYS A 35 -17.59 13.94 2.32
CA LYS A 35 -17.75 15.27 2.95
C LYS A 35 -17.96 16.37 1.91
N MET A 36 -17.23 16.32 0.79
CA MET A 36 -17.39 17.25 -0.32
C MET A 36 -18.77 17.10 -0.98
N LEU A 37 -19.22 15.87 -1.23
CA LEU A 37 -20.55 15.58 -1.79
C LEU A 37 -21.68 16.09 -0.89
N ASN A 38 -21.57 15.87 0.43
CA ASN A 38 -22.54 16.42 1.39
C ASN A 38 -22.57 17.96 1.37
N ARG A 39 -21.41 18.62 1.21
CA ARG A 39 -21.35 20.08 1.06
C ARG A 39 -22.01 20.54 -0.25
N ILE A 40 -21.80 19.82 -1.34
CA ILE A 40 -22.46 20.07 -2.62
C ILE A 40 -23.98 19.95 -2.46
N HIS A 41 -24.49 18.91 -1.83
CA HIS A 41 -25.94 18.77 -1.58
C HIS A 41 -26.52 19.94 -0.77
N GLN A 42 -25.86 20.37 0.30
CA GLN A 42 -26.28 21.55 1.07
C GLN A 42 -26.30 22.85 0.22
N MET A 43 -25.38 22.96 -0.73
CA MET A 43 -25.32 24.08 -1.66
C MET A 43 -26.44 23.98 -2.70
N GLU A 44 -26.75 22.80 -3.24
CA GLU A 44 -27.88 22.57 -4.14
C GLU A 44 -29.21 22.88 -3.45
N ASP A 45 -29.38 22.47 -2.20
CA ASP A 45 -30.55 22.82 -1.38
C ASP A 45 -30.64 24.34 -1.22
N SER A 46 -29.54 25.00 -0.88
CA SER A 46 -29.53 26.46 -0.78
C SER A 46 -29.92 27.17 -2.10
N LEU A 47 -29.49 26.61 -3.24
CA LEU A 47 -29.82 27.11 -4.56
C LEU A 47 -31.31 26.90 -4.90
N SER A 48 -31.89 25.75 -4.55
CA SER A 48 -33.31 25.47 -4.76
C SER A 48 -34.22 26.36 -3.91
N HIS A 49 -33.73 26.84 -2.76
CA HIS A 49 -34.38 27.87 -1.94
C HIS A 49 -34.19 29.30 -2.47
N GLY A 50 -33.61 29.48 -3.67
CA GLY A 50 -33.48 30.77 -4.35
C GLY A 50 -32.30 31.64 -3.89
N LYS A 51 -31.34 31.10 -3.13
CA LYS A 51 -30.14 31.85 -2.75
C LYS A 51 -29.19 31.94 -3.95
N THR A 52 -28.73 33.15 -4.26
CA THR A 52 -27.73 33.38 -5.32
C THR A 52 -26.37 32.82 -4.90
N GLN A 53 -25.71 32.08 -5.79
CA GLN A 53 -24.38 31.52 -5.53
C GLN A 53 -23.28 32.29 -6.27
N ASN A 54 -22.11 32.38 -5.63
CA ASN A 54 -20.90 32.94 -6.23
C ASN A 54 -20.32 32.00 -7.31
N SER A 55 -19.45 32.50 -8.19
CA SER A 55 -18.79 31.71 -9.24
C SER A 55 -18.05 30.49 -8.69
N GLU A 56 -17.28 30.66 -7.62
CA GLU A 56 -16.56 29.54 -6.97
C GLU A 56 -17.51 28.46 -6.45
N GLN A 57 -18.70 28.85 -5.99
CA GLN A 57 -19.71 27.93 -5.51
C GLN A 57 -20.33 27.12 -6.65
N LEU A 58 -20.58 27.77 -7.79
CA LEU A 58 -21.04 27.10 -9.00
C LEU A 58 -20.00 26.11 -9.53
N ASP A 59 -18.71 26.43 -9.46
CA ASP A 59 -17.65 25.50 -9.86
C ASP A 59 -17.60 24.27 -8.95
N VAL A 60 -17.84 24.45 -7.64
CA VAL A 60 -18.01 23.33 -6.71
C VAL A 60 -19.23 22.48 -7.07
N LEU A 61 -20.37 23.09 -7.43
CA LEU A 61 -21.55 22.34 -7.90
C LEU A 61 -21.28 21.58 -9.20
N ARG A 62 -20.56 22.19 -10.15
CA ARG A 62 -20.15 21.54 -11.41
C ARG A 62 -19.24 20.33 -11.20
N SER A 63 -18.48 20.30 -10.10
CA SER A 63 -17.61 19.16 -9.76
C SER A 63 -18.38 17.91 -9.29
N LYS A 64 -19.69 18.01 -9.01
CA LYS A 64 -20.51 16.90 -8.47
C LYS A 64 -20.38 15.58 -9.24
N PRO A 65 -20.50 15.53 -10.59
CA PRO A 65 -20.40 14.28 -11.32
C PRO A 65 -19.04 13.60 -11.09
N ALA A 66 -17.96 14.37 -11.12
CA ALA A 66 -16.61 13.85 -10.88
C ALA A 66 -16.43 13.33 -9.43
N VAL A 67 -17.02 14.00 -8.44
CA VAL A 67 -16.96 13.53 -7.05
C VAL A 67 -17.70 12.20 -6.89
N VAL A 68 -18.87 12.04 -7.53
CA VAL A 68 -19.65 10.80 -7.49
C VAL A 68 -18.91 9.65 -8.17
N THR A 69 -18.37 9.88 -9.38
CA THR A 69 -17.62 8.83 -10.09
C THR A 69 -16.38 8.39 -9.30
N LEU A 70 -15.65 9.33 -8.71
CA LEU A 70 -14.47 9.02 -7.88
C LEU A 70 -14.84 8.23 -6.62
N ILE A 71 -16.01 8.46 -6.01
CA ILE A 71 -16.49 7.66 -4.88
C ILE A 71 -16.73 6.23 -5.37
N ASP A 72 -17.50 6.04 -6.44
CA ASP A 72 -17.86 4.72 -6.96
C ASP A 72 -16.63 3.91 -7.37
N GLU A 73 -15.66 4.55 -8.04
CA GLU A 73 -14.41 3.93 -8.45
C GLU A 73 -13.57 3.50 -7.24
N LEU A 74 -13.40 4.37 -6.25
CA LEU A 74 -12.62 4.04 -5.04
C LEU A 74 -13.30 2.95 -4.20
N GLU A 75 -14.63 2.90 -4.17
CA GLU A 75 -15.37 1.82 -3.52
C GLU A 75 -15.15 0.48 -4.23
N LYS A 76 -15.20 0.47 -5.56
CA LYS A 76 -14.91 -0.73 -6.37
C LYS A 76 -13.47 -1.22 -6.21
N LEU A 77 -12.51 -0.32 -6.05
CA LEU A 77 -11.10 -0.67 -5.88
C LEU A 77 -10.75 -1.22 -4.49
N ARG A 78 -11.60 -0.99 -3.47
CA ARG A 78 -11.28 -1.39 -2.08
C ARG A 78 -11.12 -2.90 -1.92
N ALA A 79 -12.05 -3.68 -2.46
CA ALA A 79 -12.01 -5.14 -2.39
C ALA A 79 -10.81 -5.76 -3.13
N PRO A 80 -10.53 -5.44 -4.41
CA PRO A 80 -9.40 -6.01 -5.12
C PRO A 80 -8.05 -5.61 -4.51
N LEU A 81 -7.91 -4.40 -3.96
CA LEU A 81 -6.69 -4.00 -3.24
C LEU A 81 -6.50 -4.79 -1.94
N SER A 82 -7.57 -5.03 -1.18
CA SER A 82 -7.49 -5.85 0.03
C SER A 82 -7.06 -7.28 -0.28
N ALA A 83 -7.66 -7.89 -1.31
CA ALA A 83 -7.33 -9.24 -1.73
C ALA A 83 -5.87 -9.36 -2.21
N ALA A 84 -5.41 -8.41 -3.04
CA ALA A 84 -4.03 -8.39 -3.51
C ALA A 84 -3.02 -8.23 -2.37
N VAL A 85 -3.31 -7.38 -1.37
CA VAL A 85 -2.43 -7.23 -0.20
C VAL A 85 -2.37 -8.52 0.63
N GLU A 86 -3.49 -9.21 0.80
CA GLU A 86 -3.53 -10.49 1.51
C GLU A 86 -2.77 -11.60 0.76
N GLU A 87 -2.89 -11.64 -0.57
CA GLU A 87 -2.13 -12.56 -1.42
C GLU A 87 -0.62 -12.33 -1.30
N GLU A 88 -0.15 -11.10 -1.43
CA GLU A 88 1.27 -10.74 -1.29
C GLU A 88 1.82 -11.06 0.10
N LEU A 89 1.05 -10.79 1.17
CA LEU A 89 1.43 -11.17 2.52
C LEU A 89 1.50 -12.68 2.69
N SER A 90 0.58 -13.43 2.08
CA SER A 90 0.56 -14.88 2.12
C SER A 90 1.79 -15.48 1.41
N LEU A 91 2.15 -14.93 0.24
CA LEU A 91 3.35 -15.33 -0.51
C LEU A 91 4.64 -15.01 0.25
N ALA A 92 4.72 -13.83 0.88
CA ALA A 92 5.85 -13.44 1.71
C ALA A 92 6.01 -14.39 2.91
N LEU A 93 4.91 -14.75 3.58
CA LEU A 93 4.92 -15.69 4.70
C LEU A 93 5.28 -17.11 4.25
N ALA A 94 4.82 -17.56 3.09
CA ALA A 94 5.17 -18.86 2.52
C ALA A 94 6.67 -18.93 2.17
N THR A 95 7.23 -17.85 1.62
CA THR A 95 8.67 -17.75 1.32
C THR A 95 9.53 -17.81 2.59
N ILE A 96 9.04 -17.25 3.70
CA ILE A 96 9.74 -17.30 5.00
C ILE A 96 9.60 -18.67 5.67
N HIS A 97 8.47 -19.37 5.48
CA HIS A 97 8.18 -20.65 6.15
C HIS A 97 8.56 -21.90 5.38
N GLU A 98 8.96 -21.84 4.10
CA GLU A 98 9.55 -22.99 3.39
C GLU A 98 10.83 -23.42 4.14
N PRO A 99 10.82 -24.57 4.85
CA PRO A 99 12.05 -25.22 5.25
C PRO A 99 12.68 -25.73 3.96
N ARG A 100 13.93 -25.34 3.69
CA ARG A 100 14.76 -26.01 2.68
C ARG A 100 14.87 -27.50 3.04
N GLU A 101 13.95 -28.34 2.57
CA GLU A 101 14.10 -29.80 2.63
C GLU A 101 13.57 -30.43 1.32
N SER A 102 14.41 -30.68 0.31
CA SER A 102 15.31 -31.84 0.13
C SER A 102 14.66 -32.96 -0.70
N SER A 103 15.14 -33.21 -1.94
CA SER A 103 15.64 -34.51 -2.42
C SER A 103 15.77 -34.65 -3.96
N LYS A 104 17.02 -34.74 -4.44
CA LYS A 104 17.44 -35.76 -5.41
C LYS A 104 18.73 -36.37 -4.89
N THR A 105 18.67 -37.67 -4.64
CA THR A 105 19.72 -38.54 -4.12
C THR A 105 20.92 -38.57 -5.06
N VAL A 106 22.14 -38.55 -4.51
CA VAL A 106 23.22 -39.56 -4.69
C VAL A 106 24.60 -38.96 -4.31
N GLU A 107 25.21 -39.62 -3.32
CA GLU A 107 26.62 -39.66 -2.83
C GLU A 107 27.19 -38.53 -1.98
N GLU A 108 27.87 -38.97 -0.91
CA GLU A 108 28.67 -38.21 0.05
C GLU A 108 29.60 -37.19 -0.64
N ILE A 109 29.65 -35.96 -0.12
CA ILE A 109 30.87 -35.15 0.06
C ILE A 109 30.54 -34.03 1.07
N ASP A 110 31.53 -33.76 1.91
CA ASP A 110 31.61 -32.78 3.00
C ASP A 110 30.99 -31.40 2.78
N ASN A 111 30.61 -30.80 3.91
CA ASN A 111 30.21 -29.41 4.11
C ASN A 111 31.06 -28.40 3.31
N ASP A 112 30.46 -27.69 2.34
CA ASP A 112 30.58 -26.23 2.24
C ASP A 112 29.48 -25.63 1.33
N VAL A 113 29.12 -24.39 1.63
CA VAL A 113 28.02 -23.62 1.06
C VAL A 113 28.17 -23.41 -0.46
N VAL A 114 27.33 -24.10 -1.24
CA VAL A 114 27.20 -23.88 -2.69
C VAL A 114 26.18 -22.78 -2.96
N ILE A 115 26.68 -21.55 -3.10
CA ILE A 115 26.04 -20.49 -3.88
C ILE A 115 26.06 -20.96 -5.33
N GLY A 116 24.91 -20.90 -6.01
CA GLY A 116 24.75 -21.32 -7.40
C GLY A 116 25.74 -20.58 -8.30
N ILE A 117 26.69 -21.32 -8.86
CA ILE A 117 27.55 -20.87 -9.93
C ILE A 117 27.14 -21.70 -11.14
N GLU A 118 26.46 -21.06 -12.08
CA GLU A 118 26.33 -21.59 -13.42
C GLU A 118 27.74 -21.79 -13.99
N ASN A 119 27.97 -22.99 -14.53
CA ASN A 119 29.24 -23.38 -15.12
C ASN A 119 29.63 -22.41 -16.24
N SER A 120 30.67 -21.61 -16.00
CA SER A 120 31.48 -21.06 -17.08
C SER A 120 32.93 -21.44 -16.83
N ASP A 121 33.42 -22.27 -17.73
CA ASP A 121 34.76 -22.78 -17.83
C ASP A 121 35.74 -21.61 -18.11
N GLY A 122 36.82 -21.52 -17.33
CA GLY A 122 37.97 -20.67 -17.64
C GLY A 122 38.19 -19.45 -16.73
N ASN A 123 39.38 -19.44 -16.12
CA ASN A 123 40.09 -18.30 -15.51
C ASN A 123 39.71 -17.92 -14.07
N ASN A 124 40.54 -18.37 -13.11
CA ASN A 124 40.43 -18.09 -11.67
C ASN A 124 40.55 -16.60 -11.28
N ASP A 125 40.90 -15.72 -12.22
CA ASP A 125 41.01 -14.27 -12.00
C ASP A 125 39.65 -13.55 -12.08
N ASP A 126 38.64 -14.18 -12.68
CA ASP A 126 37.32 -13.56 -12.93
C ASP A 126 36.36 -13.80 -11.75
N ARG A 127 36.52 -14.92 -11.04
CA ARG A 127 35.67 -15.28 -9.89
C ARG A 127 35.87 -14.35 -8.69
N SER A 128 37.09 -13.87 -8.46
CA SER A 128 37.38 -12.88 -7.41
C SER A 128 36.80 -11.51 -7.79
N SER A 129 36.90 -11.13 -9.06
CA SER A 129 36.29 -9.91 -9.62
C SER A 129 34.77 -9.90 -9.41
N ASN A 130 34.11 -11.02 -9.71
CA ASN A 130 32.65 -11.18 -9.54
C ASN A 130 32.22 -11.11 -8.06
N VAL A 131 32.97 -11.73 -7.14
CA VAL A 131 32.68 -11.65 -5.70
C VAL A 131 32.87 -10.24 -5.15
N VAL A 132 33.91 -9.53 -5.61
CA VAL A 132 34.13 -8.12 -5.26
C VAL A 132 33.02 -7.25 -5.83
N GLU A 133 32.60 -7.49 -7.07
CA GLU A 133 31.50 -6.76 -7.70
C GLU A 133 30.19 -6.95 -6.93
N ASP A 134 29.86 -8.18 -6.53
CA ASP A 134 28.66 -8.48 -5.75
C ASP A 134 28.73 -7.88 -4.34
N LEU A 135 29.90 -7.86 -3.71
CA LEU A 135 30.10 -7.19 -2.42
C LEU A 135 29.93 -5.67 -2.54
N VAL A 136 30.43 -5.07 -3.62
CA VAL A 136 30.29 -3.63 -3.91
C VAL A 136 28.82 -3.29 -4.22
N LYS A 137 28.13 -4.12 -5.01
CA LYS A 137 26.69 -3.97 -5.27
C LYS A 137 25.89 -4.03 -3.97
N LEU A 138 26.16 -5.01 -3.11
CA LEU A 138 25.46 -5.18 -1.83
C LEU A 138 25.70 -3.99 -0.90
N MET A 139 26.93 -3.50 -0.80
CA MET A 139 27.26 -2.31 -0.01
C MET A 139 26.61 -1.04 -0.58
N TYR A 140 26.59 -0.89 -1.91
CA TYR A 140 25.93 0.21 -2.61
C TYR A 140 24.42 0.22 -2.36
N PHE A 141 23.73 -0.88 -2.63
CA PHE A 141 22.29 -0.98 -2.39
C PHE A 141 21.95 -0.88 -0.91
N GLY A 142 22.74 -1.49 -0.01
CA GLY A 142 22.56 -1.34 1.43
C GLY A 142 22.63 0.12 1.90
N SER A 143 23.54 0.91 1.31
CA SER A 143 23.67 2.35 1.63
C SER A 143 22.55 3.22 1.05
N LEU A 144 22.00 2.86 -0.12
CA LEU A 144 20.88 3.59 -0.74
C LEU A 144 19.61 3.56 0.11
N PHE A 145 19.44 2.49 0.90
CA PHE A 145 18.29 2.28 1.77
C PHE A 145 18.59 2.49 3.26
N ASP A 146 19.77 3.01 3.62
CA ASP A 146 20.06 3.35 5.01
C ASP A 146 19.24 4.58 5.44
N VAL A 147 18.10 4.30 6.08
CA VAL A 147 17.11 5.27 6.55
C VAL A 147 17.74 6.27 7.56
N LYS A 148 18.89 5.94 8.17
CA LYS A 148 19.62 6.86 9.06
C LYS A 148 20.25 8.03 8.30
N LEU A 149 20.78 7.80 7.09
CA LEU A 149 21.35 8.85 6.25
C LEU A 149 20.26 9.86 5.83
N VAL A 150 19.07 9.36 5.49
CA VAL A 150 17.91 10.20 5.14
C VAL A 150 17.40 11.00 6.36
N GLN A 151 17.38 10.40 7.56
CA GLN A 151 16.99 11.10 8.78
C GLN A 151 18.01 12.14 9.24
N ASP A 152 19.31 11.90 9.06
CA ASP A 152 20.36 12.85 9.42
C ASP A 152 20.50 13.99 8.40
N LEU A 153 20.22 13.76 7.10
CA LEU A 153 20.13 14.82 6.09
C LEU A 153 18.88 15.72 6.30
N LEU A 154 17.82 15.17 6.90
CA LEU A 154 16.60 15.91 7.25
C LEU A 154 16.66 16.58 8.63
N ARG A 155 17.75 16.43 9.39
CA ARG A 155 17.88 17.06 10.69
C ARG A 155 18.19 18.55 10.46
N PRO A 156 17.31 19.49 10.82
CA PRO A 156 17.60 20.91 10.63
C PRO A 156 18.85 21.29 11.43
N LEU A 157 19.78 21.99 10.77
CA LEU A 157 20.93 22.61 11.42
C LEU A 157 20.39 23.52 12.53
N LYS A 158 20.51 23.07 13.77
CA LYS A 158 20.24 23.90 14.93
C LYS A 158 21.39 24.88 15.00
N GLU A 159 21.13 26.11 14.59
CA GLU A 159 22.05 27.25 14.72
C GLU A 159 22.57 27.34 16.15
N VAL A 160 23.89 27.51 16.26
CA VAL A 160 24.58 27.96 17.48
C VAL A 160 24.50 29.47 17.52
#